data_AF-A0A7C4T6C0-F1
#
_entry.id   AF-A0A7C4T6C0-F1
#
_cell.length_a   1.000
_cell.length_b   1.000
_cell.length_c   1.000
_cell.angle_alpha   90.00
_cell.angle_beta   90.00
_cell.angle_gamma   90.00
#
_symmetry.space_group_name_H-M   'P 1'
#
loop_
_entity.id
_entity.type
_entity.pdbx_description
1 polymer ?
#
loop_
_entity_poly.entity_id
_entity_poly.type
_entity_poly.pdbx_seq_one_letter_code
_entity_poly.pdbx_strand_id
1 'polypeptide(L)'
;MARAVGAVVEGITFYDLGHIAVADTRVKVTFEDLGRRKRMELSKLEALAGPSAKDAAPRPGFYPVEVVSKLECYVCGHTIETASMPSQCPRCGAARYSFEKEIALARAWEIAAHSARKSASLFRELAGKAEVDTRRVLEELAREEDALASEAEKEIAELRA
;
A
#
# COMPACT_ATOMS: atom_id res chain seq x y z
N MET A 1 -14.54 11.58 5.62
CA MET A 1 -13.73 11.75 4.40
C MET A 1 -12.23 11.63 4.65
N ALA A 2 -11.60 12.50 5.46
CA ALA A 2 -10.15 12.49 5.69
C ALA A 2 -9.56 11.11 6.06
N ARG A 3 -10.23 10.32 6.92
CA ARG A 3 -9.81 8.94 7.25
C ARG A 3 -9.80 8.00 6.04
N ALA A 4 -10.78 8.11 5.13
CA ALA A 4 -10.82 7.29 3.92
C ALA A 4 -9.68 7.64 2.97
N VAL A 5 -9.45 8.94 2.76
CA VAL A 5 -8.31 9.44 1.98
C VAL A 5 -7.00 8.94 2.58
N GLY A 6 -6.85 9.03 3.90
CA GLY A 6 -5.64 8.61 4.61
C GLY A 6 -5.33 7.12 4.46
N ALA A 7 -6.36 6.26 4.50
CA ALA A 7 -6.21 4.82 4.24
C ALA A 7 -5.70 4.53 2.83
N VAL A 8 -6.26 5.20 1.81
CA VAL A 8 -5.84 5.03 0.42
C VAL A 8 -4.42 5.57 0.19
N VAL A 9 -4.10 6.75 0.72
CA VAL A 9 -2.76 7.37 0.62
C VAL A 9 -1.70 6.53 1.31
N GLU A 10 -2.03 5.91 2.45
CA GLU A 10 -1.14 4.96 3.12
C GLU A 10 -0.82 3.76 2.21
N GLY A 11 -1.83 3.19 1.54
CA GLY A 11 -1.65 2.10 0.59
C GLY A 11 -0.79 2.48 -0.62
N ILE A 12 -1.02 3.66 -1.22
CA ILE A 12 -0.17 4.19 -2.30
C ILE A 12 1.28 4.29 -1.83
N THR A 13 1.50 4.87 -0.65
CA THR A 13 2.85 5.04 -0.07
C THR A 13 3.53 3.68 0.11
N PHE A 14 2.82 2.69 0.65
CA PHE A 14 3.35 1.35 0.86
C PHE A 14 3.74 0.69 -0.47
N TYR A 15 2.84 0.67 -1.45
CA TYR A 15 3.09 -0.01 -2.72
C TYR A 15 4.17 0.67 -3.56
N ASP A 16 4.26 2.01 -3.54
CA ASP A 16 5.30 2.73 -4.27
C ASP A 16 6.69 2.49 -3.69
N LEU A 17 6.79 2.48 -2.36
CA LEU A 17 8.02 2.09 -1.67
C LEU A 17 8.38 0.63 -1.93
N GLY A 18 7.41 -0.27 -1.86
CA GLY A 18 7.60 -1.70 -2.10
C GLY A 18 8.09 -1.98 -3.53
N HIS A 19 7.45 -1.38 -4.54
CA HIS A 19 7.83 -1.52 -5.95
C HIS A 19 9.30 -1.12 -6.18
N ILE A 20 9.75 -0.08 -5.48
CA ILE A 20 11.12 0.42 -5.51
C ILE A 20 12.10 -0.51 -4.77
N ALA A 21 11.68 -1.05 -3.63
CA ALA A 21 12.57 -1.68 -2.66
C ALA A 21 12.71 -3.19 -2.79
N VAL A 22 11.73 -3.90 -3.37
CA VAL A 22 11.77 -5.37 -3.46
C VAL A 22 12.72 -5.82 -4.57
N ALA A 23 13.34 -6.99 -4.45
CA ALA A 23 14.14 -7.63 -5.51
C ALA A 23 13.26 -8.41 -6.52
N ASP A 24 12.36 -9.29 -6.02
CA ASP A 24 11.52 -10.17 -6.84
C ASP A 24 10.63 -9.38 -7.81
N THR A 25 10.86 -9.58 -9.11
CA THR A 25 10.12 -8.91 -10.19
C THR A 25 8.61 -9.15 -10.15
N ARG A 26 8.14 -10.34 -9.72
CA ARG A 26 6.71 -10.61 -9.61
C ARG A 26 6.08 -9.72 -8.55
N VAL A 27 6.76 -9.55 -7.42
CA VAL A 27 6.30 -8.65 -6.36
C VAL A 27 6.35 -7.19 -6.81
N LYS A 28 7.36 -6.77 -7.58
CA LYS A 28 7.40 -5.43 -8.18
C LYS A 28 6.17 -5.15 -9.04
N VAL A 29 5.81 -6.08 -9.92
CA VAL A 29 4.63 -5.97 -10.80
C VAL A 29 3.35 -5.95 -9.97
N THR A 30 3.19 -6.87 -9.01
CA THR A 30 2.02 -6.89 -8.12
C THR A 30 1.87 -5.58 -7.35
N PHE A 31 2.94 -5.04 -6.77
CA PHE A 31 2.88 -3.76 -6.06
C PHE A 31 2.62 -2.58 -6.99
N GLU A 32 3.15 -2.57 -8.20
CA GLU A 32 2.83 -1.55 -9.19
C GLU A 32 1.33 -1.53 -9.49
N ASP A 33 0.77 -2.71 -9.78
CA ASP A 33 -0.64 -2.90 -10.10
C ASP A 33 -1.55 -2.46 -8.95
N LEU A 34 -1.25 -2.91 -7.72
CA LEU A 34 -1.99 -2.52 -6.52
C LEU A 34 -1.88 -1.02 -6.24
N GLY A 35 -0.70 -0.43 -6.44
CA GLY A 35 -0.50 1.02 -6.37
C GLY A 35 -1.36 1.78 -7.38
N ARG A 36 -1.48 1.30 -8.63
CA ARG A 36 -2.36 1.91 -9.64
C ARG A 36 -3.83 1.83 -9.22
N ARG A 37 -4.30 0.70 -8.68
CA ARG A 37 -5.66 0.57 -8.14
C ARG A 37 -5.93 1.59 -7.03
N LYS A 38 -5.01 1.74 -6.06
CA LYS A 38 -5.16 2.75 -4.99
C LYS A 38 -5.20 4.19 -5.50
N ARG A 39 -4.46 4.54 -6.55
CA ARG A 39 -4.56 5.86 -7.19
C ARG A 39 -5.93 6.10 -7.83
N MET A 40 -6.55 5.08 -8.41
CA MET A 40 -7.91 5.17 -8.94
C MET A 40 -8.93 5.42 -7.81
N GLU A 41 -8.80 4.71 -6.68
CA GLU A 41 -9.61 4.95 -5.48
C GLU A 41 -9.43 6.38 -4.94
N LEU A 42 -8.18 6.86 -4.89
CA LEU A 42 -7.87 8.23 -4.45
C LEU A 42 -8.54 9.26 -5.36
N SER A 43 -8.52 9.06 -6.67
CA SER A 43 -9.18 9.96 -7.63
C SER A 43 -10.69 10.07 -7.36
N LYS A 44 -11.37 8.95 -7.05
CA LYS A 44 -12.79 8.96 -6.65
C LYS A 44 -13.04 9.76 -5.37
N LEU A 45 -12.12 9.67 -4.40
CA LEU A 45 -12.21 10.41 -3.15
C LEU A 45 -11.90 11.90 -3.33
N GLU A 46 -10.88 12.26 -4.12
CA GLU A 46 -10.51 13.64 -4.44
C GLU A 46 -11.62 14.36 -5.22
N ALA A 47 -12.39 13.65 -6.05
CA ALA A 47 -13.56 14.21 -6.72
C ALA A 47 -14.65 14.71 -5.76
N LEU A 48 -14.72 14.15 -4.54
CA LEU A 48 -15.66 14.57 -3.49
C LEU A 48 -15.03 15.53 -2.48
N ALA A 49 -13.75 15.30 -2.15
CA ALA A 49 -13.06 15.96 -1.04
C ALA A 49 -12.17 17.15 -1.46
N GLY A 50 -11.93 17.30 -2.76
CA GLY A 50 -10.97 18.23 -3.34
C GLY A 50 -9.55 17.64 -3.47
N PRO A 51 -8.71 18.23 -4.34
CA PRO A 51 -7.40 17.68 -4.71
C PRO A 51 -6.33 17.75 -3.61
N SER A 52 -6.52 18.62 -2.60
CA SER A 52 -5.62 18.75 -1.44
C SER A 52 -6.02 17.87 -0.26
N ALA A 53 -7.08 17.05 -0.39
CA ALA A 53 -7.60 16.25 0.71
C ALA A 53 -6.56 15.27 1.29
N LYS A 54 -5.55 14.87 0.49
CA LYS A 54 -4.46 13.99 0.91
C LYS A 54 -3.43 14.63 1.83
N ASP A 55 -3.26 15.95 1.77
CA ASP A 55 -2.13 16.64 2.41
C ASP A 55 -2.20 16.58 3.95
N ALA A 56 -3.41 16.51 4.50
CA ALA A 56 -3.66 16.45 5.94
C ALA A 56 -4.35 15.14 6.39
N ALA A 57 -4.45 14.14 5.51
CA ALA A 57 -5.19 12.94 5.80
C ALA A 57 -4.43 12.02 6.78
N PRO A 58 -5.02 11.64 7.94
CA PRO A 58 -4.35 10.79 8.91
C PRO A 58 -4.22 9.36 8.39
N ARG A 59 -3.02 8.78 8.48
CA ARG A 59 -2.75 7.38 8.10
C ARG A 59 -3.23 6.43 9.21
N PRO A 60 -4.15 5.50 8.93
CA PRO A 60 -4.74 4.63 9.95
C PRO A 60 -3.86 3.45 10.40
N GLY A 61 -2.72 3.17 9.76
CA GLY A 61 -1.84 2.07 10.15
C GLY A 61 -2.35 0.71 9.66
N PHE A 62 -2.92 0.67 8.46
CA PHE A 62 -3.39 -0.57 7.84
C PHE A 62 -2.25 -1.35 7.20
N TYR A 63 -1.24 -0.62 6.69
CA TYR A 63 -0.10 -1.19 6.00
C TYR A 63 1.12 -1.24 6.93
N PRO A 64 1.90 -2.35 6.89
CA PRO A 64 3.14 -2.46 7.65
C PRO A 64 4.27 -1.73 6.91
N VAL A 65 4.25 -0.40 6.94
CA VAL A 65 5.18 0.46 6.17
C VAL A 65 6.65 0.12 6.44
N GLU A 66 6.99 -0.29 7.66
CA GLU A 66 8.32 -0.74 8.06
C GLU A 66 8.86 -1.92 7.22
N VAL A 67 7.98 -2.75 6.67
CA VAL A 67 8.35 -3.85 5.77
C VAL A 67 9.02 -3.33 4.51
N VAL A 68 8.72 -2.11 4.06
CA VAL A 68 9.26 -1.51 2.84
C VAL A 68 10.11 -0.26 3.08
N SER A 69 9.99 0.41 4.23
CA SER A 69 10.72 1.66 4.54
C SER A 69 12.03 1.46 5.29
N LYS A 70 12.18 0.37 6.05
CA LYS A 70 13.39 0.08 6.83
C LYS A 70 14.35 -0.79 6.02
N LEU A 71 15.39 -0.21 5.45
CA LEU A 71 16.33 -0.90 4.56
C LEU A 71 17.62 -1.24 5.29
N GLU A 72 18.22 -2.38 4.99
CA GLU A 72 19.52 -2.78 5.51
C GLU A 72 20.49 -3.02 4.36
N CYS A 73 21.66 -2.42 4.41
CA CYS A 73 22.70 -2.65 3.43
C CYS A 73 23.32 -4.03 3.67
N TYR A 74 23.11 -5.01 2.79
CA TYR A 74 23.65 -6.36 2.97
C TYR A 74 25.19 -6.40 2.97
N VAL A 75 25.86 -5.35 2.48
CA VAL A 75 27.33 -5.25 2.45
C VAL A 75 27.91 -4.88 3.82
N CYS A 76 27.29 -3.95 4.57
CA CYS A 76 27.87 -3.41 5.81
C CYS A 76 26.92 -3.36 7.02
N GLY A 77 25.70 -3.88 6.88
CA GLY A 77 24.67 -3.92 7.92
C GLY A 77 24.12 -2.55 8.32
N HIS A 78 24.37 -1.49 7.55
CA HIS A 78 23.81 -0.17 7.87
C HIS A 78 22.31 -0.15 7.60
N THR A 79 21.53 0.18 8.62
CA THR A 79 20.07 0.33 8.52
C THR A 79 19.68 1.79 8.33
N ILE A 80 18.74 2.04 7.42
CA ILE A 80 18.12 3.34 7.20
C ILE A 80 16.60 3.21 7.18
N GLU A 81 15.91 4.20 7.70
CA GLU A 81 14.48 4.39 7.48
C GLU A 81 14.30 5.48 6.43
N THR A 82 13.62 5.20 5.33
CA THR A 82 13.50 6.17 4.25
C THR A 82 12.15 6.13 3.53
N ALA A 83 11.73 7.30 3.06
CA ALA A 83 10.63 7.48 2.12
C ALA A 83 11.09 7.40 0.65
N SER A 84 12.40 7.27 0.40
CA SER A 84 12.96 7.10 -0.94
C SER A 84 14.27 6.32 -0.90
N MET A 85 14.45 5.40 -1.84
CA MET A 85 15.61 4.52 -1.82
C MET A 85 16.89 5.24 -2.26
N PRO A 86 17.98 5.22 -1.46
CA PRO A 86 19.20 5.94 -1.78
C PRO A 86 19.91 5.35 -3.00
N SER A 87 20.67 6.19 -3.71
CA SER A 87 21.51 5.73 -4.84
C SER A 87 22.72 4.91 -4.38
N GLN A 88 23.24 5.18 -3.18
CA GLN A 88 24.38 4.49 -2.56
C GLN A 88 24.20 4.40 -1.04
N CYS A 89 24.85 3.41 -0.42
CA CYS A 89 24.93 3.29 1.03
C CYS A 89 25.76 4.44 1.62
N PRO A 90 25.20 5.24 2.56
CA PRO A 90 25.93 6.37 3.15
C PRO A 90 27.09 5.93 4.04
N ARG A 91 27.15 4.64 4.42
CA ARG A 91 28.21 4.08 5.28
C ARG A 91 29.39 3.50 4.51
N CYS A 92 29.14 2.74 3.44
CA CYS A 92 30.19 2.02 2.72
C CYS A 92 30.27 2.31 1.21
N GLY A 93 29.40 3.16 0.67
CA GLY A 93 29.38 3.51 -0.76
C GLY A 93 28.82 2.42 -1.68
N ALA A 94 28.34 1.29 -1.15
CA ALA A 94 27.74 0.23 -1.95
C ALA A 94 26.52 0.74 -2.73
N ALA A 95 26.31 0.23 -3.94
CA ALA A 95 25.24 0.70 -4.82
C ALA A 95 23.83 0.38 -4.29
N ARG A 96 22.81 1.05 -4.82
CA ARG A 96 21.40 0.93 -4.45
C ARG A 96 20.87 -0.49 -4.27
N TYR A 97 21.23 -1.42 -5.17
CA TYR A 97 20.78 -2.81 -5.09
C TYR A 97 21.17 -3.48 -3.76
N SER A 98 22.14 -2.92 -3.04
CA SER A 98 22.56 -3.38 -1.71
C SER A 98 21.48 -3.29 -0.64
N PHE A 99 20.36 -2.62 -0.94
CA PHE A 99 19.20 -2.43 -0.07
C PHE A 99 17.95 -3.15 -0.57
N GLU A 100 18.02 -3.92 -1.66
CA GLU A 100 16.85 -4.64 -2.15
C GLU A 100 16.38 -5.68 -1.12
N LYS A 101 15.07 -5.77 -0.95
CA LYS A 101 14.41 -6.67 0.00
C LYS A 101 13.88 -7.91 -0.68
N GLU A 102 14.10 -9.03 -0.03
CA GLU A 102 13.37 -10.25 -0.34
C GLU A 102 12.00 -10.22 0.36
N ILE A 103 10.95 -10.02 -0.43
CA ILE A 103 9.58 -10.22 0.00
C ILE A 103 9.02 -11.38 -0.83
N ALA A 104 8.61 -12.45 -0.15
CA ALA A 104 7.94 -13.55 -0.83
C ALA A 104 6.60 -13.07 -1.44
N LEU A 105 6.27 -13.54 -2.65
CA LEU A 105 5.02 -13.16 -3.31
C LEU A 105 3.78 -13.47 -2.46
N ALA A 106 3.76 -14.62 -1.78
CA ALA A 106 2.69 -14.96 -0.85
C ALA A 106 2.56 -13.92 0.29
N ARG A 107 3.68 -13.41 0.80
CA ARG A 107 3.68 -12.39 1.85
C ARG A 107 3.16 -11.03 1.32
N ALA A 108 3.48 -10.68 0.08
CA ALA A 108 2.93 -9.49 -0.56
C ALA A 108 1.40 -9.56 -0.65
N TRP A 109 0.86 -10.71 -1.06
CA TRP A 109 -0.59 -10.94 -1.10
C TRP A 109 -1.23 -11.00 0.29
N GLU A 110 -0.57 -11.56 1.30
CA GLU A 110 -1.06 -11.53 2.69
C GLU A 110 -1.24 -10.10 3.21
N ILE A 111 -0.27 -9.22 2.93
CA ILE A 111 -0.35 -7.80 3.28
C ILE A 111 -1.51 -7.14 2.53
N ALA A 112 -1.63 -7.39 1.22
CA ALA A 112 -2.72 -6.85 0.41
C ALA A 112 -4.09 -7.27 0.95
N ALA A 113 -4.30 -8.56 1.22
CA ALA A 113 -5.55 -9.09 1.74
C ALA A 113 -5.93 -8.48 3.10
N HIS A 114 -4.95 -8.41 4.02
CA HIS A 114 -5.17 -7.85 5.35
C HIS A 114 -5.51 -6.36 5.32
N SER A 115 -4.72 -5.57 4.59
CA SER A 115 -4.96 -4.13 4.44
C SER A 115 -6.30 -3.85 3.75
N ALA A 116 -6.63 -4.60 2.69
CA ALA A 116 -7.89 -4.45 1.97
C ALA A 116 -9.11 -4.71 2.86
N ARG A 117 -9.11 -5.77 3.67
CA ARG A 117 -10.18 -6.02 4.65
C ARG A 117 -10.37 -4.88 5.65
N LYS A 118 -9.26 -4.29 6.13
CA LYS A 118 -9.32 -3.12 7.03
C LYS A 118 -9.89 -1.89 6.32
N SER A 119 -9.45 -1.62 5.09
CA SER A 119 -9.98 -0.53 4.27
C SER A 119 -11.48 -0.71 3.98
N ALA A 120 -11.91 -1.89 3.52
CA ALA A 120 -13.33 -2.21 3.32
C ALA A 120 -14.16 -1.95 4.57
N SER A 121 -13.70 -2.43 5.73
CA SER A 121 -14.37 -2.20 7.02
C SER A 121 -14.50 -0.71 7.33
N LEU A 122 -13.43 0.07 7.13
CA LEU A 122 -13.43 1.52 7.34
C LEU A 122 -14.41 2.22 6.39
N PHE A 123 -14.41 1.86 5.10
CA PHE A 123 -15.27 2.48 4.11
C PHE A 123 -16.75 2.23 4.41
N ARG A 124 -17.13 1.01 4.82
CA ARG A 124 -18.51 0.72 5.28
C ARG A 124 -18.88 1.53 6.52
N GLU A 125 -17.98 1.63 7.50
CA GLU A 125 -18.20 2.44 8.72
C GLU A 125 -18.50 3.90 8.39
N LEU A 126 -17.71 4.48 7.46
CA LEU A 126 -17.87 5.86 7.02
C LEU A 126 -19.11 6.05 6.15
N ALA A 127 -19.44 5.10 5.28
CA ALA A 127 -20.62 5.13 4.43
C ALA A 127 -21.92 5.22 5.24
N GLY A 128 -22.01 4.46 6.33
CA GLY A 128 -23.16 4.46 7.23
C GLY A 128 -23.44 5.82 7.90
N LYS A 129 -22.49 6.74 7.88
CA LYS A 129 -22.57 8.09 8.48
C LYS A 129 -22.57 9.21 7.43
N ALA A 130 -22.46 8.87 6.14
CA ALA A 130 -22.27 9.84 5.07
C ALA A 130 -23.58 10.26 4.38
N GLU A 131 -23.56 11.41 3.72
CA GLU A 131 -24.60 11.83 2.76
C GLU A 131 -24.61 10.94 1.52
N VAL A 132 -25.68 11.01 0.71
CA VAL A 132 -25.98 10.05 -0.36
C VAL A 132 -24.82 9.84 -1.34
N ASP A 133 -24.25 10.91 -1.90
CA ASP A 133 -23.17 10.77 -2.90
C ASP A 133 -21.88 10.23 -2.31
N THR A 134 -21.51 10.70 -1.11
CA THR A 134 -20.33 10.19 -0.40
C THR A 134 -20.52 8.73 0.01
N ARG A 135 -21.71 8.37 0.49
CA ARG A 135 -22.07 7.00 0.85
C ARG A 135 -21.91 6.07 -0.35
N ARG A 136 -22.45 6.45 -1.51
CA ARG A 136 -22.36 5.66 -2.74
C ARG A 136 -20.91 5.36 -3.12
N VAL A 137 -20.03 6.36 -3.11
CA VAL A 137 -18.61 6.18 -3.41
C VAL A 137 -17.93 5.31 -2.36
N LEU A 138 -18.19 5.51 -1.07
CA LEU A 138 -17.59 4.69 -0.01
C LEU A 138 -18.04 3.22 -0.07
N GLU A 139 -19.31 2.96 -0.40
CA GLU A 139 -19.80 1.59 -0.60
C GLU A 139 -19.17 0.92 -1.83
N GLU A 140 -18.93 1.68 -2.89
CA GLU A 140 -18.19 1.21 -4.06
C GLU A 140 -16.77 0.82 -3.70
N LEU A 141 -16.04 1.71 -3.02
CA LEU A 141 -14.68 1.45 -2.56
C LEU A 141 -14.62 0.24 -1.62
N ALA A 142 -15.61 0.07 -0.74
CA ALA A 142 -15.69 -1.10 0.13
C ALA A 142 -15.79 -2.41 -0.66
N ARG A 143 -16.60 -2.43 -1.74
CA ARG A 143 -16.74 -3.61 -2.61
C ARG A 143 -15.45 -3.90 -3.38
N GLU A 144 -14.75 -2.86 -3.84
CA GLU A 144 -13.45 -3.01 -4.52
C GLU A 144 -12.39 -3.62 -3.61
N GLU A 145 -12.34 -3.18 -2.35
CA GLU A 145 -11.43 -3.74 -1.34
C GLU A 145 -11.78 -5.18 -0.94
N ASP A 146 -13.06 -5.51 -0.82
CA ASP A 146 -13.48 -6.90 -0.57
C ASP A 146 -13.12 -7.83 -1.74
N ALA A 147 -13.26 -7.34 -2.97
CA ALA A 147 -12.86 -8.07 -4.17
C ALA A 147 -11.34 -8.29 -4.19
N LEU A 148 -10.55 -7.26 -3.86
CA LEU A 148 -9.10 -7.37 -3.74
C LEU A 148 -8.69 -8.36 -2.64
N ALA A 149 -9.35 -8.33 -1.47
CA ALA A 149 -9.06 -9.27 -0.40
C ALA A 149 -9.32 -10.72 -0.84
N SER A 150 -10.41 -10.95 -1.56
CA SER A 150 -10.78 -12.27 -2.09
C SER A 150 -9.83 -12.74 -3.20
N GLU A 151 -9.38 -11.83 -4.08
CA GLU A 151 -8.35 -12.10 -5.10
C GLU A 151 -7.04 -12.51 -4.43
N ALA A 152 -6.56 -11.72 -3.47
CA ALA A 152 -5.33 -11.99 -2.75
C ALA A 152 -5.37 -13.33 -1.99
N GLU A 153 -6.52 -13.70 -1.40
CA GLU A 153 -6.69 -15.01 -0.76
C GLU A 153 -6.57 -16.19 -1.73
N LYS A 154 -7.07 -16.04 -2.97
CA LYS A 154 -6.91 -17.06 -4.02
C LYS A 154 -5.45 -17.19 -4.43
N GLU A 155 -4.78 -16.07 -4.68
CA GLU A 155 -3.35 -16.04 -5.01
C GLU A 155 -2.48 -16.70 -3.92
N ILE A 156 -2.79 -16.44 -2.64
CA ILE A 156 -2.10 -17.11 -1.52
C ILE A 156 -2.34 -18.63 -1.55
N ALA A 157 -3.57 -19.07 -1.84
CA ALA A 157 -3.90 -20.49 -1.90
C ALA A 157 -3.17 -21.18 -3.06
N GLU A 158 -3.11 -20.55 -4.24
CA GLU A 158 -2.40 -21.07 -5.41
C GLU A 158 -0.89 -21.17 -5.18
N LEU A 159 -0.28 -20.19 -4.51
CA LEU A 159 1.15 -20.21 -4.18
C LEU A 159 1.53 -21.25 -3.11
N ARG A 160 0.55 -21.80 -2.39
CA ARG A 160 0.74 -22.81 -1.33
C ARG A 160 0.37 -24.22 -1.78
N ALA A 161 -0.27 -24.36 -2.94
CA ALA A 161 -0.62 -25.64 -3.55
C ALA A 161 0.61 -26.30 -4.20
#